data_AF-A0A6I8W533-F1
#
_entry.id   AF-A0A6I8W533-F1
#
_cell.length_a   1.000
_cell.length_b   1.000
_cell.length_c   1.000
_cell.angle_alpha   90.00
_cell.angle_beta   90.00
_cell.angle_gamma   90.00
#
_symmetry.space_group_name_H-M   'P 1'
#
loop_
_entity.id
_entity.type
_entity.pdbx_description
1 polymer ?
#
loop_
_entity_poly.entity_id
_entity_poly.type
_entity_poly.pdbx_seq_one_letter_code
_entity_poly.pdbx_strand_id
1 'polypeptide(L)'
;MPRYQKLINEDSTMETTSTLPQQKHTKQPQVEHRHQYQQQPPNVGYHLYLYRQQLARRNVEYMRLSKAKYCITDTLLAKTVRNLKACSVDELKTVNNQIVFRHKLKHQIRRLRKLQFLGIKNANPQMESTEL
;
A
#
# COMPACT_ATOMS: atom_id res chain seq x y z
N MET A 1 -17.61 -10.17 -4.16
CA MET A 1 -18.44 -9.09 -4.71
C MET A 1 -19.88 -9.28 -4.25
N PRO A 2 -20.38 -8.45 -3.32
CA PRO A 2 -21.84 -8.15 -3.30
C PRO A 2 -22.14 -6.74 -2.72
N ARG A 3 -23.27 -6.06 -2.93
CA ARG A 3 -24.44 -6.14 -3.83
C ARG A 3 -25.14 -4.78 -3.65
N TYR A 4 -25.41 -4.03 -4.71
CA TYR A 4 -26.29 -2.85 -4.62
C TYR A 4 -27.76 -3.30 -4.69
N GLN A 5 -28.64 -2.44 -4.14
CA GLN A 5 -30.13 -2.42 -4.20
C GLN A 5 -30.84 -3.03 -2.97
N LYS A 6 -31.93 -2.47 -2.42
CA LYS A 6 -33.01 -1.65 -3.00
C LYS A 6 -33.57 -0.58 -2.04
N LEU A 7 -34.20 0.43 -2.67
CA LEU A 7 -35.19 1.38 -2.16
C LEU A 7 -36.39 0.70 -1.49
N ILE A 8 -37.00 1.36 -0.50
CA ILE A 8 -38.45 1.61 -0.30
C ILE A 8 -38.57 2.39 1.03
N ASN A 9 -38.96 3.65 0.96
CA ASN A 9 -39.70 4.35 2.02
C ASN A 9 -40.89 5.01 1.33
N GLU A 10 -41.99 5.08 2.07
CA GLU A 10 -43.19 5.92 1.94
C GLU A 10 -44.42 5.03 2.15
N ASP A 11 -44.93 5.00 3.38
CA ASP A 11 -46.24 5.54 3.72
C ASP A 11 -46.80 5.02 5.06
N SER A 12 -47.62 5.90 5.66
CA SER A 12 -48.65 5.65 6.67
C SER A 12 -48.27 5.70 8.16
N THR A 13 -48.53 6.89 8.69
CA THR A 13 -49.12 7.24 10.00
C THR A 13 -49.98 6.17 10.70
N MET A 14 -49.92 6.11 12.04
CA MET A 14 -51.04 6.31 13.02
C MET A 14 -50.82 5.52 14.34
N GLU A 15 -50.78 6.27 15.48
CA GLU A 15 -51.29 5.95 16.85
C GLU A 15 -50.73 4.72 17.63
N THR A 16 -50.76 4.51 18.98
CA THR A 16 -51.45 5.08 20.17
C THR A 16 -50.78 4.57 21.49
N THR A 17 -50.87 5.37 22.58
CA THR A 17 -51.00 5.05 24.06
C THR A 17 -50.00 4.24 24.93
N SER A 18 -49.64 4.88 26.08
CA SER A 18 -49.43 4.41 27.50
C SER A 18 -48.50 3.21 27.78
N THR A 19 -47.68 3.09 28.84
CA THR A 19 -47.87 3.32 30.29
C THR A 19 -46.52 3.05 31.03
N LEU A 20 -46.22 3.73 32.15
CA LEU A 20 -45.14 3.41 33.15
C LEU A 20 -45.67 2.38 34.20
N PRO A 21 -44.91 1.79 35.18
CA PRO A 21 -43.47 1.89 35.54
C PRO A 21 -42.73 0.57 35.99
N GLN A 22 -41.39 0.69 36.12
CA GLN A 22 -40.42 0.02 37.06
C GLN A 22 -40.51 -1.47 37.46
N GLN A 23 -39.40 -2.21 37.22
CA GLN A 23 -38.72 -2.96 38.30
C GLN A 23 -37.25 -3.30 37.98
N LYS A 24 -36.38 -3.05 38.97
CA LYS A 24 -34.94 -3.35 38.98
C LYS A 24 -34.72 -4.83 39.31
N HIS A 25 -33.87 -5.53 38.56
CA HIS A 25 -33.05 -6.63 39.08
C HIS A 25 -31.68 -6.69 38.38
N THR A 26 -30.65 -6.68 39.21
CA THR A 26 -29.22 -6.76 38.94
C THR A 26 -28.81 -8.12 38.39
N LYS A 27 -28.25 -8.18 37.17
CA LYS A 27 -27.29 -9.21 36.75
C LYS A 27 -26.26 -8.58 35.80
N GLN A 28 -25.00 -8.90 36.07
CA GLN A 28 -23.79 -8.45 35.37
C GLN A 28 -23.90 -8.65 33.85
N PRO A 29 -23.33 -7.75 33.02
CA PRO A 29 -22.97 -8.11 31.65
C PRO A 29 -21.47 -8.30 31.52
N GLN A 30 -21.12 -9.47 31.01
CA GLN A 30 -19.85 -9.77 30.34
C GLN A 30 -19.52 -8.65 29.35
N VAL A 31 -18.29 -8.17 29.40
CA VAL A 31 -17.80 -7.11 28.51
C VAL A 31 -17.48 -7.74 27.15
N GLU A 32 -18.50 -7.93 26.32
CA GLU A 32 -18.32 -8.10 24.88
C GLU A 32 -17.96 -6.73 24.29
N HIS A 33 -16.67 -6.48 24.06
CA HIS A 33 -16.23 -5.39 23.20
C HIS A 33 -16.53 -5.73 21.74
N ARG A 34 -17.82 -5.81 21.37
CA ARG A 34 -18.21 -5.50 20.00
C ARG A 34 -17.83 -4.05 19.79
N HIS A 35 -16.80 -3.80 18.98
CA HIS A 35 -16.50 -2.49 18.45
C HIS A 35 -17.69 -2.03 17.60
N GLN A 36 -18.71 -1.50 18.26
CA GLN A 36 -19.72 -0.69 17.63
C GLN A 36 -18.97 0.50 17.04
N TYR A 37 -18.95 0.57 15.70
CA TYR A 37 -18.58 1.77 14.97
C TYR A 37 -19.61 2.84 15.29
N GLN A 38 -19.51 3.41 16.48
CA GLN A 38 -20.15 4.68 16.79
C GLN A 38 -19.63 5.65 15.73
N GLN A 39 -20.55 6.24 14.98
CA GLN A 39 -20.30 7.35 14.06
C GLN A 39 -19.90 8.56 14.90
N GLN A 40 -18.70 8.49 15.48
CA GLN A 40 -18.01 9.64 16.05
C GLN A 40 -17.86 10.64 14.90
N PRO A 41 -18.08 11.95 15.13
CA PRO A 41 -17.84 12.95 14.11
C PRO A 41 -16.44 12.72 13.54
N PRO A 42 -16.26 12.79 12.20
CA PRO A 42 -15.03 12.38 11.54
C PRO A 42 -13.85 13.04 12.24
N ASN A 43 -13.11 12.24 13.01
CA ASN A 43 -11.96 12.76 13.75
C ASN A 43 -10.91 13.08 12.70
N VAL A 44 -10.80 14.37 12.36
CA VAL A 44 -9.91 14.87 11.31
C VAL A 44 -8.49 14.36 11.54
N GLY A 45 -8.04 14.29 12.79
CA GLY A 45 -6.72 13.76 13.14
C GLY A 45 -6.57 12.27 12.82
N TYR A 46 -7.57 11.45 13.14
CA TYR A 46 -7.54 10.02 12.84
C TYR A 46 -7.62 9.73 11.34
N HIS A 47 -8.49 10.43 10.60
CA HIS A 47 -8.56 10.30 9.15
C HIS A 47 -7.28 10.78 8.47
N LEU A 48 -6.69 11.89 8.94
CA LEU A 48 -5.41 12.38 8.44
C LEU A 48 -4.27 11.39 8.74
N TYR A 49 -4.27 10.77 9.92
CA TYR A 49 -3.34 9.69 10.25
C TYR A 49 -3.49 8.50 9.30
N LEU A 50 -4.71 8.00 9.09
CA LEU A 50 -4.98 6.88 8.17
C LEU A 50 -4.57 7.23 6.74
N TYR A 51 -4.85 8.45 6.29
CA TYR A 51 -4.45 8.92 4.97
C TYR A 51 -2.93 8.97 4.83
N ARG A 52 -2.21 9.53 5.81
CA ARG A 52 -0.74 9.52 5.85
C ARG A 52 -0.18 8.10 5.87
N GLN A 53 -0.77 7.20 6.64
CA GLN A 53 -0.38 5.80 6.70
C GLN A 53 -0.63 5.10 5.35
N GLN A 54 -1.72 5.40 4.67
CA GLN A 54 -2.06 4.88 3.35
C GLN A 54 -1.11 5.42 2.26
N LEU A 55 -0.77 6.70 2.30
CA LEU A 55 0.26 7.31 1.44
C LEU A 55 1.64 6.68 1.70
N ALA A 56 1.98 6.40 2.96
CA ALA A 56 3.21 5.70 3.32
C ALA A 56 3.28 4.25 2.80
N ARG A 57 2.13 3.57 2.65
CA ARG A 57 2.07 2.21 2.08
C ARG A 57 2.29 2.17 0.56
N ARG A 58 1.87 3.22 -0.17
CA ARG A 58 2.05 3.32 -1.64
C ARG A 58 3.45 3.75 -2.07
N ASN A 59 4.20 4.33 -1.14
CA ASN A 59 5.63 4.53 -1.24
C ASN A 59 6.35 3.18 -1.13
N VAL A 60 6.27 2.38 -2.19
CA VAL A 60 7.13 1.19 -2.32
C VAL A 60 8.55 1.70 -2.14
N GLU A 61 9.26 1.22 -1.12
CA GLU A 61 10.65 1.59 -0.88
C GLU A 61 11.47 1.29 -2.14
N TYR A 62 11.62 2.29 -3.02
CA TYR A 62 12.26 2.16 -4.34
C TYR A 62 13.66 1.60 -4.19
N MET A 63 14.30 1.92 -3.07
CA MET A 63 15.57 1.33 -2.65
C MET A 63 15.49 -0.19 -2.57
N ARG A 64 14.48 -0.73 -1.89
CA ARG A 64 14.29 -2.18 -1.71
C ARG A 64 14.02 -2.85 -3.07
N LEU A 65 13.18 -2.23 -3.89
CA LEU A 65 12.90 -2.73 -5.24
C LEU A 65 14.15 -2.72 -6.14
N SER A 66 14.88 -1.60 -6.20
CA SER A 66 16.11 -1.50 -7.00
C SER A 66 17.19 -2.48 -6.52
N LYS A 67 17.33 -2.70 -5.20
CA LYS A 67 18.21 -3.74 -4.64
C LYS A 67 17.80 -5.14 -5.10
N ALA A 68 16.51 -5.49 -5.00
CA ALA A 68 16.02 -6.79 -5.44
C ALA A 68 16.26 -7.02 -6.94
N LYS A 69 15.90 -6.02 -7.78
CA LYS A 69 16.18 -6.04 -9.22
C LYS A 69 17.67 -6.24 -9.50
N TYR A 70 18.54 -5.60 -8.72
CA TYR A 70 19.99 -5.73 -8.88
C TYR A 70 20.44 -7.17 -8.59
N CYS A 71 20.06 -7.75 -7.45
CA CYS A 71 20.44 -9.11 -7.08
C CYS A 71 19.95 -10.15 -8.08
N ILE A 72 18.70 -10.02 -8.54
CA ILE A 72 18.13 -10.92 -9.55
C ILE A 72 18.90 -10.81 -10.86
N THR A 73 19.18 -9.58 -11.32
CA THR A 73 19.92 -9.34 -12.57
C THR A 73 21.35 -9.87 -12.48
N ASP A 74 22.03 -9.66 -11.36
CA ASP A 74 23.40 -10.14 -11.13
C ASP A 74 23.46 -11.68 -11.18
N THR A 75 22.49 -12.33 -10.54
CA THR A 75 22.36 -13.79 -10.56
C THR A 75 22.04 -14.31 -11.95
N LEU A 76 21.11 -13.66 -12.66
CA LEU A 76 20.74 -14.03 -14.02
C LEU A 76 21.93 -13.88 -14.98
N LEU A 77 22.67 -12.77 -14.88
CA LEU A 77 23.87 -12.51 -15.66
C LEU A 77 24.93 -13.58 -15.43
N ALA A 78 25.19 -13.96 -14.18
CA ALA A 78 26.14 -15.03 -13.87
C ALA A 78 25.71 -16.40 -14.44
N LYS A 79 24.40 -16.66 -14.56
CA LYS A 79 23.88 -17.87 -15.22
C LYS A 79 24.00 -17.77 -16.74
N THR A 80 23.59 -16.65 -17.33
CA THR A 80 23.65 -16.42 -18.78
C THR A 80 25.08 -16.50 -19.30
N VAL A 81 26.04 -15.86 -18.62
CA VAL A 81 27.46 -15.90 -19.01
C VAL A 81 28.03 -17.32 -18.91
N ARG A 82 27.68 -18.09 -17.88
CA ARG A 82 28.13 -19.49 -17.74
C ARG A 82 27.54 -20.44 -18.78
N ASN A 83 26.33 -20.15 -19.26
CA ASN A 83 25.62 -20.98 -20.23
C ASN A 83 25.90 -20.57 -21.69
N LEU A 84 26.71 -19.53 -21.91
CA LEU A 84 27.09 -19.04 -23.23
C LEU A 84 28.02 -20.07 -23.91
N LYS A 85 27.46 -20.94 -24.75
CA LYS A 85 28.21 -22.04 -25.39
C LYS A 85 28.59 -21.76 -26.84
N ALA A 86 27.67 -21.16 -27.59
CA ALA A 86 27.94 -20.62 -28.92
C ALA A 86 27.70 -19.13 -28.79
N CYS A 87 28.69 -18.29 -29.10
CA CYS A 87 28.59 -16.83 -28.99
C CYS A 87 27.62 -16.28 -30.06
N SER A 88 26.36 -16.70 -29.98
CA SER A 88 25.28 -16.26 -30.82
C SER A 88 25.06 -14.78 -30.57
N VAL A 89 24.79 -14.05 -31.64
CA VAL A 89 24.56 -12.60 -31.59
C VAL A 89 23.45 -12.26 -30.60
N ASP A 90 22.42 -13.10 -30.49
CA ASP A 90 21.30 -12.85 -29.59
C ASP A 90 21.62 -13.12 -28.12
N GLU A 91 22.45 -14.12 -27.84
CA GLU A 91 22.96 -14.37 -26.50
C GLU A 91 23.88 -13.22 -26.05
N LEU A 92 24.74 -12.73 -26.94
CA LEU A 92 25.61 -11.58 -26.68
C LEU A 92 24.80 -10.29 -26.42
N LYS A 93 23.76 -10.03 -27.23
CA LYS A 93 22.81 -8.92 -26.96
C LYS A 93 22.15 -9.08 -25.60
N THR A 94 21.74 -10.30 -25.24
CA THR A 94 21.11 -10.58 -23.95
C THR A 94 22.05 -10.26 -22.80
N VAL A 95 23.31 -10.70 -22.87
CA VAL A 95 24.34 -10.38 -21.88
C VAL A 95 24.58 -8.86 -21.79
N ASN A 96 24.73 -8.18 -22.93
CA ASN A 96 24.93 -6.73 -22.96
C ASN A 96 23.77 -5.98 -22.28
N ASN A 97 22.53 -6.35 -22.61
CA ASN A 97 21.33 -5.75 -22.00
C ASN A 97 21.33 -5.93 -20.48
N GLN A 98 21.67 -7.12 -19.99
CA GLN A 98 21.76 -7.38 -18.55
C GLN A 98 22.88 -6.58 -17.88
N ILE A 99 24.04 -6.44 -18.52
CA ILE A 99 25.15 -5.60 -18.01
C ILE A 99 24.73 -4.13 -17.92
N VAL A 100 24.15 -3.59 -18.98
CA VAL A 100 23.65 -2.20 -19.02
C VAL A 100 22.59 -1.98 -17.94
N PHE A 101 21.66 -2.93 -17.79
CA PHE A 101 20.61 -2.84 -16.78
C PHE A 101 21.17 -2.90 -15.35
N ARG A 102 22.11 -3.81 -15.09
CA ARG A 102 22.83 -3.89 -13.81
C ARG A 102 23.54 -2.58 -13.47
N HIS A 103 24.17 -1.93 -14.45
CA HIS A 103 24.81 -0.63 -14.26
C HIS A 103 23.79 0.47 -13.90
N LYS A 104 22.67 0.53 -14.63
CA LYS A 104 21.56 1.46 -14.33
C LYS A 104 21.03 1.27 -12.90
N LEU A 105 20.81 0.03 -12.47
CA LEU A 105 20.35 -0.28 -11.11
C LEU A 105 21.37 0.13 -10.04
N LYS A 106 22.67 -0.12 -10.26
CA LYS A 106 23.74 0.33 -9.35
C LYS A 106 23.71 1.84 -9.17
N HIS A 107 23.55 2.59 -10.27
CA HIS A 107 23.44 4.05 -10.23
C HIS A 107 22.18 4.50 -9.47
N GLN A 108 21.03 3.90 -9.75
CA GLN A 108 19.77 4.20 -9.04
C GLN A 108 19.91 3.98 -7.53
N ILE A 109 20.45 2.85 -7.10
CA ILE A 109 20.68 2.56 -5.66
C ILE A 109 21.58 3.63 -5.04
N ARG A 110 22.70 3.99 -5.71
CA ARG A 110 23.60 5.03 -5.22
C ARG A 110 22.88 6.38 -5.08
N ARG A 111 22.08 6.77 -6.07
CA ARG A 111 21.29 8.01 -6.03
C ARG A 111 20.28 7.99 -4.89
N LEU A 112 19.52 6.91 -4.74
CA LEU A 112 18.54 6.75 -3.66
C LEU A 112 19.20 6.81 -2.28
N ARG A 113 20.42 6.28 -2.11
CA ARG A 113 21.15 6.37 -0.83
C ARG A 113 21.52 7.82 -0.50
N LYS A 114 21.95 8.60 -1.50
CA LYS A 114 22.22 10.03 -1.31
C LYS A 114 20.96 10.79 -0.90
N LEU A 115 19.84 10.53 -1.58
CA LEU A 115 18.55 11.16 -1.26
C LEU A 115 18.07 10.80 0.15
N GLN A 116 18.23 9.53 0.55
CA GLN A 116 17.94 9.09 1.91
C GLN A 116 18.80 9.82 2.95
N PHE A 117 20.08 10.03 2.68
CA PHE A 117 20.98 10.80 3.56
C PHE A 117 20.52 12.27 3.70
N LEU A 118 19.95 12.84 2.63
CA LEU A 118 19.35 14.18 2.63
C LEU A 118 17.95 14.24 3.27
N GLY A 119 17.45 13.13 3.83
CA GLY A 119 16.12 13.05 4.45
C GLY A 119 14.96 12.86 3.48
N ILE A 120 15.22 12.74 2.17
CA ILE A 120 14.20 12.51 1.14
C ILE A 120 13.87 11.01 1.12
N LYS A 121 12.74 10.66 1.73
CA LYS A 121 12.21 9.29 1.75
C LYS A 121 11.36 9.06 0.49
N ASN A 122 11.53 7.91 -0.17
CA ASN A 122 10.72 7.49 -1.33
C ASN A 122 10.83 8.35 -2.59
N ALA A 123 12.07 8.69 -2.98
CA ALA A 123 12.34 9.35 -4.25
C ALA A 123 12.08 8.43 -5.46
N ASN A 124 10.82 8.32 -5.87
CA ASN A 124 10.46 7.73 -7.15
C ASN A 124 10.99 8.62 -8.30
N PRO A 125 11.87 8.13 -9.19
CA PRO A 125 12.26 8.87 -10.40
C PRO A 125 11.11 9.24 -11.34
N GLN A 126 9.95 8.58 -11.22
CA GLN A 126 8.78 8.77 -12.09
C GLN A 126 7.55 9.33 -11.37
N MET A 127 7.73 9.89 -10.17
CA MET A 127 6.67 10.73 -9.61
C MET A 127 6.79 12.10 -10.28
N GLU A 128 5.79 12.46 -11.07
CA GLU A 128 5.57 13.85 -11.47
C GLU A 128 5.51 14.70 -10.19
N SER A 129 6.30 15.79 -10.15
CA SER A 129 6.20 16.76 -9.06
C SER A 129 4.77 17.26 -9.01
N THR A 130 4.09 17.09 -7.88
CA THR A 130 2.85 17.85 -7.66
C THR A 130 3.28 19.31 -7.54
N GLU A 131 3.08 20.09 -8.60
CA GLU A 131 3.28 21.54 -8.55
C GLU A 131 2.42 22.11 -7.43
N LEU A 132 3.02 22.98 -6.61
CA LEU A 132 2.37 23.68 -5.49
C LEU A 132 1.65 24.92 -5.99
#